data_AF-A0ABD5B5E1-F1
#
_entry.id   AF-A0ABD5B5E1-F1
#
_cell.length_a   1.000
_cell.length_b   1.000
_cell.length_c   1.000
_cell.angle_alpha   90.00
_cell.angle_beta   90.00
_cell.angle_gamma   90.00
#
_symmetry.space_group_name_H-M   'P 1'
#
loop_
_entity.id
_entity.type
_entity.pdbx_description
1 polymer ?
#
loop_
_entity_poly.entity_id
_entity_poly.type
_entity_poly.pdbx_seq_one_letter_code
_entity_poly.pdbx_strand_id
1 'polypeptide(L)'
;MITKLTQLIISGCLLHAGLTSAQTLEIPLAGNAFITQKAPDATTTISREGLTKWNSTGSIASTYFRVDRPGQIILGIKVKSGTSGNSTLKISLNGISKNVTVNSSGFSDYSVGTFNISKPGYIKVDIQGITKNNNTFGEISNITATGDAVSGKTIFSNDPAYYYWSRRGPSCHLGYTLPTNEDISYFYNEVTIPKGEDKIGSYFMANGFGEGYFGMQVNSENERRILFSVWSPFKTDNPKEIPDDHKITLNKVGQQVKTGEFGNEGSGGQSYMKYNWSAGKTYKFLLKGQPDSKGNTDYTAWFFAPESKEWKLVASWKRPQTNTYLKGFYSFVENFNPENGYMHRKAEFHNQWVRTASGKWLPVSSAKFTVDATYKAQQRIDAMGGTNGKSFFLANGGFFNTIITPGTLFSVQTPKQSPVIDFEKLP
;
A
#
# COMPACT_ATOMS: atom_id res chain seq x y z
N MET A 1 83.94 11.33 37.73
CA MET A 1 82.91 12.31 38.15
C MET A 1 81.81 12.27 37.10
N ILE A 2 80.55 12.31 37.55
CA ILE A 2 79.29 12.37 36.77
C ILE A 2 78.66 11.01 36.41
N THR A 3 77.81 10.62 37.35
CA THR A 3 76.70 9.65 37.33
C THR A 3 75.67 9.99 36.23
N LYS A 4 75.22 8.97 35.48
CA LYS A 4 74.05 9.05 34.61
C LYS A 4 72.78 8.90 35.46
N LEU A 5 71.91 9.90 35.44
CA LEU A 5 70.59 9.86 36.05
C LEU A 5 69.53 9.64 34.95
N THR A 6 68.74 8.60 35.13
CA THR A 6 67.60 8.20 34.31
C THR A 6 66.42 9.16 34.56
N GLN A 7 65.78 9.67 33.50
CA GLN A 7 64.51 10.39 33.63
C GLN A 7 63.49 9.79 32.67
N LEU A 8 62.46 9.19 33.28
CA LEU A 8 61.33 8.51 32.65
C LEU A 8 60.32 9.56 32.18
N ILE A 9 60.10 9.68 30.87
CA ILE A 9 59.03 10.52 30.30
C ILE A 9 57.79 9.65 30.11
N ILE A 10 56.78 9.85 30.94
CA ILE A 10 55.44 9.26 30.79
C ILE A 10 54.70 10.10 29.74
N SER A 11 54.50 9.53 28.55
CA SER A 11 53.67 10.11 27.49
C SER A 11 52.19 9.89 27.81
N GLY A 12 51.50 10.95 28.23
CA GLY A 12 50.07 10.96 28.44
C GLY A 12 49.31 10.97 27.11
N CYS A 13 48.76 9.82 26.74
CA CYS A 13 47.88 9.67 25.58
C CYS A 13 46.48 10.23 25.94
N LEU A 14 46.21 11.50 25.62
CA LEU A 14 44.85 12.05 25.67
C LEU A 14 44.04 11.50 24.48
N LEU A 15 43.33 10.40 24.72
CA LEU A 15 42.21 9.95 23.88
C LEU A 15 41.12 11.03 23.91
N HIS A 16 41.12 11.91 22.91
CA HIS A 16 39.97 12.74 22.61
C HIS A 16 38.88 11.83 22.03
N ALA A 17 38.02 11.30 22.91
CA ALA A 17 36.73 10.76 22.50
C ALA A 17 35.90 11.91 21.95
N GLY A 18 35.94 12.11 20.63
CA GLY A 18 34.99 12.99 19.95
C GLY A 18 33.59 12.46 20.20
N LEU A 19 32.85 13.11 21.08
CA LEU A 19 31.40 12.97 21.20
C LEU A 19 30.80 13.45 19.89
N THR A 20 30.61 12.54 18.93
CA THR A 20 29.69 12.78 17.83
C THR A 20 28.31 12.95 18.46
N SER A 21 27.76 14.16 18.37
CA SER A 21 26.38 14.41 18.77
C SER A 21 25.50 13.39 18.06
N ALA A 22 24.82 12.53 18.83
CA ALA A 22 23.90 11.55 18.27
C ALA A 22 22.90 12.29 17.35
N GLN A 23 22.83 11.90 16.08
CA GLN A 23 21.95 12.53 15.11
C GLN A 23 20.50 12.37 15.59
N THR A 24 19.79 13.49 15.74
CA THR A 24 18.35 13.47 16.05
C THR A 24 17.58 13.18 14.79
N LEU A 25 16.77 12.14 14.82
CA LEU A 25 15.87 11.80 13.74
C LEU A 25 14.64 12.72 13.80
N GLU A 26 14.33 13.42 12.72
CA GLU A 26 13.07 14.15 12.57
C GLU A 26 12.10 13.32 11.71
N ILE A 27 11.02 12.83 12.32
CA ILE A 27 10.01 12.00 11.65
C ILE A 27 8.78 12.88 11.35
N PRO A 28 8.59 13.33 10.10
CA PRO A 28 7.52 14.25 9.75
C PRO A 28 6.16 13.55 9.79
N LEU A 29 5.19 14.10 10.55
CA LEU A 29 3.85 13.53 10.66
C LEU A 29 3.12 13.56 9.30
N ALA A 30 3.44 14.53 8.44
CA ALA A 30 2.83 14.70 7.13
C ALA A 30 2.95 13.47 6.21
N GLY A 31 4.02 12.67 6.34
CA GLY A 31 4.23 11.43 5.58
C GLY A 31 4.05 10.15 6.39
N ASN A 32 3.96 10.24 7.72
CA ASN A 32 4.11 9.07 8.60
C ASN A 32 2.97 8.90 9.60
N ALA A 33 2.04 9.85 9.69
CA ALA A 33 0.95 9.83 10.65
C ALA A 33 -0.43 9.60 10.03
N PHE A 34 -1.35 9.12 10.87
CA PHE A 34 -2.74 8.84 10.54
C PHE A 34 -3.63 9.18 11.73
N ILE A 35 -4.88 9.57 11.47
CA ILE A 35 -5.89 9.65 12.52
C ILE A 35 -6.46 8.25 12.72
N THR A 36 -5.96 7.54 13.73
CA THR A 36 -6.28 6.11 13.97
C THR A 36 -7.52 5.92 14.82
N GLN A 37 -7.90 6.96 15.57
CA GLN A 37 -9.20 7.10 16.22
C GLN A 37 -9.69 8.52 15.98
N LYS A 38 -10.86 8.67 15.37
CA LYS A 38 -11.49 9.97 15.15
C LYS A 38 -12.71 10.09 16.04
N ALA A 39 -12.73 11.10 16.91
CA ALA A 39 -13.91 11.40 17.69
C ALA A 39 -15.04 11.95 16.80
N PRO A 40 -16.31 11.81 17.21
CA PRO A 40 -17.42 12.50 16.55
C PRO A 40 -17.12 14.00 16.39
N ASP A 41 -17.42 14.56 15.22
CA ASP A 41 -17.28 15.98 14.87
C ASP A 41 -15.85 16.56 14.97
N ALA A 42 -14.83 15.72 15.15
CA ALA A 42 -13.45 16.18 15.21
C ALA A 42 -12.96 16.66 13.84
N THR A 43 -12.32 17.83 13.83
CA THR A 43 -11.69 18.40 12.61
C THR A 43 -10.25 17.95 12.42
N THR A 44 -9.72 17.17 13.37
CA THR A 44 -8.34 16.68 13.40
C THR A 44 -7.96 16.02 12.08
N THR A 45 -6.81 16.40 11.53
CA THR A 45 -6.33 15.90 10.24
C THR A 45 -4.80 15.83 10.19
N ILE A 46 -4.28 15.04 9.26
CA ILE A 46 -2.87 15.05 8.88
C ILE A 46 -2.76 15.83 7.56
N SER A 47 -2.06 16.96 7.63
CA SER A 47 -1.82 17.90 6.53
C SER A 47 -0.34 17.90 6.13
N ARG A 48 0.06 18.75 5.18
CA ARG A 48 1.48 18.90 4.79
C ARG A 48 2.34 19.45 5.94
N GLU A 49 1.71 20.12 6.90
CA GLU A 49 2.31 20.67 8.11
C GLU A 49 2.33 19.67 9.29
N GLY A 50 1.78 18.46 9.10
CA GLY A 50 1.65 17.44 10.14
C GLY A 50 0.25 17.37 10.75
N LEU A 51 0.15 17.09 12.05
CA LEU A 51 -1.12 17.01 12.79
C LEU A 51 -1.67 18.41 13.01
N THR A 52 -2.82 18.71 12.42
CA THR A 52 -3.44 20.04 12.48
C THR A 52 -4.95 19.95 12.73
N LYS A 53 -5.61 21.11 12.90
CA LYS A 53 -7.04 21.24 13.20
C LYS A 53 -7.48 20.37 14.40
N TRP A 54 -6.57 20.21 15.36
CA TRP A 54 -6.70 19.25 16.44
C TRP A 54 -7.48 19.86 17.61
N ASN A 55 -8.72 19.40 17.80
CA ASN A 55 -9.70 20.04 18.68
C ASN A 55 -10.44 19.09 19.64
N SER A 56 -10.24 17.76 19.51
CA SER A 56 -10.93 16.75 20.32
C SER A 56 -9.98 15.87 21.14
N THR A 57 -10.29 15.69 22.42
CA THR A 57 -9.59 14.76 23.34
C THR A 57 -9.80 13.29 22.97
N GLY A 58 -10.90 12.97 22.26
CA GLY A 58 -11.22 11.61 21.83
C GLY A 58 -10.55 11.19 20.51
N SER A 59 -9.81 12.09 19.85
CA SER A 59 -9.06 11.77 18.64
C SER A 59 -7.62 11.36 18.97
N ILE A 60 -7.15 10.29 18.33
CA ILE A 60 -5.77 9.80 18.44
C ILE A 60 -5.14 9.83 17.06
N ALA A 61 -4.00 10.51 16.97
CA ALA A 61 -3.11 10.38 15.83
C ALA A 61 -1.99 9.38 16.17
N SER A 62 -1.61 8.55 15.20
CA SER A 62 -0.49 7.63 15.36
C SER A 62 0.53 7.88 14.26
N THR A 63 1.81 8.01 14.62
CA THR A 63 2.91 8.03 13.66
C THR A 63 3.72 6.74 13.73
N TYR A 64 4.34 6.38 12.60
CA TYR A 64 5.03 5.12 12.44
C TYR A 64 6.41 5.31 11.81
N PHE A 65 7.40 4.62 12.35
CA PHE A 65 8.75 4.52 11.78
C PHE A 65 9.35 3.18 12.19
N ARG A 66 10.26 2.64 11.39
CA ARG A 66 10.90 1.34 11.65
C ARG A 66 12.33 1.51 12.11
N VAL A 67 12.74 0.66 13.04
CA VAL A 67 14.12 0.50 13.52
C VAL A 67 14.65 -0.91 13.26
N ASP A 68 15.96 -1.04 13.06
CA ASP A 68 16.63 -2.32 12.81
C ASP A 68 17.19 -3.02 14.06
N ARG A 69 17.12 -2.35 15.23
CA ARG A 69 17.72 -2.83 16.47
C ARG A 69 16.88 -2.46 17.71
N PRO A 70 16.97 -3.25 18.80
CA PRO A 70 16.47 -2.84 20.10
C PRO A 70 17.36 -1.75 20.72
N GLY A 71 16.89 -1.13 21.80
CA GLY A 71 17.67 -0.17 22.57
C GLY A 71 16.81 0.92 23.21
N GLN A 72 17.48 1.81 23.93
CA GLN A 72 16.83 3.00 24.48
C GLN A 72 16.47 3.97 23.35
N ILE A 73 15.33 4.64 23.47
CA ILE A 73 14.92 5.73 22.59
C ILE A 73 14.44 6.92 23.42
N ILE A 74 14.90 8.12 23.11
CA ILE A 74 14.43 9.37 23.71
C ILE A 74 13.56 10.06 22.68
N LEU A 75 12.29 10.26 23.01
CA LEU A 75 11.34 10.93 22.12
C LEU A 75 11.20 12.41 22.49
N GLY A 76 11.00 13.24 21.47
CA GLY A 76 10.52 14.60 21.56
C GLY A 76 9.43 14.86 20.53
N ILE A 77 8.84 16.05 20.59
CA ILE A 77 7.84 16.54 19.63
C ILE A 77 8.20 17.95 19.19
N LYS A 78 7.98 18.25 17.91
CA LYS A 78 8.09 19.60 17.36
C LYS A 78 6.69 20.18 17.18
N VAL A 79 6.34 21.14 18.03
CA VAL A 79 4.95 21.56 18.26
C VAL A 79 4.84 23.08 18.41
N LYS A 80 3.71 23.63 17.93
CA LYS A 80 3.24 24.99 18.25
C LYS A 80 1.84 24.91 18.85
N SER A 81 1.53 25.71 19.85
CA SER A 81 0.25 25.67 20.59
C SER A 81 -0.37 27.04 20.87
N GLY A 82 0.21 28.13 20.36
CA GLY A 82 -0.32 29.49 20.43
C GLY A 82 0.54 30.44 21.28
N THR A 83 0.09 31.68 21.43
CA THR A 83 0.85 32.78 22.07
C THR A 83 0.58 32.96 23.56
N SER A 84 -0.42 32.29 24.12
CA SER A 84 -0.79 32.40 25.54
C SER A 84 -1.57 31.17 25.99
N GLY A 85 -1.27 30.61 27.16
CA GLY A 85 -1.95 29.43 27.71
C GLY A 85 -1.27 28.11 27.32
N ASN A 86 -1.53 27.06 28.12
CA ASN A 86 -0.86 25.77 28.00
C ASN A 86 -1.81 24.71 27.42
N SER A 87 -1.30 23.89 26.49
CA SER A 87 -1.94 22.62 26.11
C SER A 87 -1.18 21.46 26.75
N THR A 88 -1.89 20.42 27.15
CA THR A 88 -1.28 19.16 27.62
C THR A 88 -1.58 18.05 26.63
N LEU A 89 -0.53 17.41 26.16
CA LEU A 89 -0.55 16.33 25.19
C LEU A 89 -0.11 15.03 25.88
N LYS A 90 -0.68 13.91 25.49
CA LYS A 90 -0.28 12.57 25.92
C LYS A 90 0.37 11.85 24.76
N ILE A 91 1.64 11.47 24.94
CA ILE A 91 2.42 10.70 23.95
C ILE A 91 2.64 9.30 24.51
N SER A 92 2.30 8.28 23.73
CA SER A 92 2.35 6.88 24.17
C SER A 92 3.17 6.00 23.23
N LEU A 93 4.03 5.16 23.80
CA LEU A 93 4.81 4.15 23.10
C LEU A 93 4.86 2.88 23.97
N ASN A 94 4.59 1.72 23.37
CA ASN A 94 4.57 0.41 24.06
C ASN A 94 3.73 0.39 25.35
N GLY A 95 2.57 1.06 25.35
CA GLY A 95 1.68 1.14 26.52
C GLY A 95 2.13 2.12 27.61
N ILE A 96 3.34 2.68 27.52
CA ILE A 96 3.84 3.72 28.43
C ILE A 96 3.41 5.07 27.88
N SER A 97 2.80 5.91 28.72
CA SER A 97 2.34 7.24 28.36
C SER A 97 3.12 8.32 29.13
N LYS A 98 3.39 9.44 28.47
CA LYS A 98 3.94 10.65 29.10
C LYS A 98 3.13 11.87 28.70
N ASN A 99 2.86 12.74 29.67
CA ASN A 99 2.19 14.00 29.42
C ASN A 99 3.23 15.10 29.19
N VAL A 100 3.03 15.91 28.16
CA VAL A 100 3.87 17.04 27.79
C VAL A 100 3.02 18.30 27.77
N THR A 101 3.42 19.30 28.54
CA THR A 101 2.77 20.61 28.56
C THR A 101 3.50 21.54 27.61
N VAL A 102 2.77 22.11 26.65
CA VAL A 102 3.32 22.87 25.53
C VAL A 102 2.72 24.28 25.48
N ASN A 103 3.58 25.26 25.23
CA ASN A 103 3.22 26.67 25.10
C ASN A 103 4.28 27.34 24.23
N SER A 104 4.04 27.33 22.92
CA SER A 104 4.92 27.99 21.95
C SER A 104 4.12 28.58 20.80
N SER A 105 4.46 29.81 20.44
CA SER A 105 3.88 30.53 19.30
C SER A 105 4.40 30.00 17.95
N GLY A 106 5.60 29.42 17.94
CA GLY A 106 6.24 28.80 16.78
C GLY A 106 6.51 27.32 17.01
N PHE A 107 6.94 26.60 15.96
CA PHE A 107 7.34 25.21 16.12
C PHE A 107 8.61 25.13 16.98
N SER A 108 8.51 24.47 18.13
CA SER A 108 9.62 24.29 19.07
C SER A 108 9.69 22.85 19.55
N ASP A 109 10.89 22.39 19.91
CA ASP A 109 11.10 21.05 20.43
C ASP A 109 10.73 20.96 21.91
N TYR A 110 9.93 19.95 22.24
CA TYR A 110 9.59 19.57 23.61
C TYR A 110 10.01 18.13 23.85
N SER A 111 10.75 17.89 24.93
CA SER A 111 11.11 16.54 25.35
C SER A 111 9.86 15.80 25.84
N VAL A 112 9.65 14.59 25.31
CA VAL A 112 8.67 13.63 25.84
C VAL A 112 9.36 12.74 26.87
N GLY A 113 10.57 12.29 26.54
CA GLY A 113 11.47 11.53 27.41
C GLY A 113 11.78 10.13 26.89
N THR A 114 12.36 9.33 27.77
CA THR A 114 12.96 8.03 27.42
C THR A 114 11.99 6.85 27.46
N PHE A 115 12.14 5.93 26.51
CA PHE A 115 11.44 4.65 26.37
C PHE A 115 12.43 3.54 25.99
N ASN A 116 11.97 2.29 26.00
CA ASN A 116 12.76 1.13 25.60
C ASN A 116 12.11 0.40 24.41
N ILE A 117 12.92 0.09 23.40
CA ILE A 117 12.54 -0.73 22.25
C ILE A 117 13.14 -2.13 22.42
N SER A 118 12.28 -3.13 22.57
CA SER A 118 12.71 -4.50 22.88
C SER A 118 13.09 -5.33 21.66
N LYS A 119 12.61 -4.97 20.46
CA LYS A 119 12.83 -5.71 19.21
C LYS A 119 12.89 -4.77 18.00
N PRO A 120 13.65 -5.13 16.95
CA PRO A 120 13.56 -4.49 15.65
C PRO A 120 12.12 -4.52 15.11
N GLY A 121 11.71 -3.46 14.42
CA GLY A 121 10.35 -3.38 13.92
C GLY A 121 9.85 -1.97 13.70
N TYR A 122 8.63 -1.87 13.18
CA TYR A 122 7.84 -0.65 13.23
C TYR A 122 7.50 -0.31 14.68
N ILE A 123 7.77 0.95 15.02
CA ILE A 123 7.38 1.62 16.24
C ILE A 123 6.14 2.44 15.93
N LYS A 124 5.14 2.33 16.79
CA LYS A 124 3.94 3.18 16.78
C LYS A 124 4.02 4.16 17.95
N VAL A 125 3.89 5.44 17.66
CA VAL A 125 3.77 6.50 18.67
C VAL A 125 2.37 7.09 18.58
N ASP A 126 1.60 6.96 19.65
CA ASP A 126 0.25 7.53 19.76
C ASP A 126 0.29 8.91 20.40
N ILE A 127 -0.52 9.83 19.85
CA ILE A 127 -0.58 11.24 20.20
C ILE A 127 -2.04 11.58 20.50
N GLN A 128 -2.32 12.04 21.72
CA GLN A 128 -3.65 12.38 22.19
C GLN A 128 -3.67 13.72 22.93
N GLY A 129 -4.72 14.52 22.74
CA GLY A 129 -4.92 15.78 23.44
C GLY A 129 -5.59 15.54 24.79
N ILE A 130 -5.09 16.16 25.86
CA ILE A 130 -5.66 16.03 27.21
C ILE A 130 -6.36 17.32 27.62
N THR A 131 -5.60 18.41 27.69
CA THR A 131 -6.12 19.75 28.01
C THR A 131 -5.75 20.67 26.87
N LYS A 132 -6.73 21.37 26.32
CA LYS A 132 -6.51 22.32 25.21
C LYS A 132 -6.36 23.73 25.74
N ASN A 133 -5.50 24.48 25.08
CA ASN A 133 -5.48 25.93 25.18
C ASN A 133 -6.54 26.52 24.25
N ASN A 134 -7.52 27.25 24.78
CA ASN A 134 -8.67 27.75 24.04
C ASN A 134 -9.37 26.61 23.25
N ASN A 135 -9.23 26.66 21.91
CA ASN A 135 -9.94 25.78 20.99
C ASN A 135 -9.04 24.71 20.34
N THR A 136 -7.75 24.62 20.70
CA THR A 136 -6.81 23.67 20.07
C THR A 136 -5.79 23.08 21.04
N PHE A 137 -5.33 21.86 20.75
CA PHE A 137 -4.16 21.29 21.41
C PHE A 137 -2.83 21.80 20.81
N GLY A 138 -2.89 22.43 19.63
CA GLY A 138 -1.73 22.84 18.84
C GLY A 138 -1.59 22.03 17.56
N GLU A 139 -0.46 22.25 16.88
CA GLU A 139 -0.05 21.56 15.66
C GLU A 139 1.30 20.88 15.89
N ILE A 140 1.45 19.63 15.43
CA ILE A 140 2.70 18.86 15.55
C ILE A 140 3.23 18.55 14.15
N SER A 141 4.45 19.01 13.86
CA SER A 141 5.09 18.75 12.57
C SER A 141 5.87 17.44 12.58
N ASN A 142 6.58 17.15 13.68
CA ASN A 142 7.49 16.00 13.78
C ASN A 142 7.42 15.32 15.16
N ILE A 143 7.66 14.01 15.16
CA ILE A 143 8.28 13.34 16.31
C ILE A 143 9.79 13.44 16.12
N THR A 144 10.51 13.74 17.19
CA THR A 144 11.97 13.65 17.22
C THR A 144 12.41 12.43 18.00
N ALA A 145 13.48 11.77 17.58
CA ALA A 145 14.01 10.59 18.24
C ALA A 145 15.55 10.57 18.28
N THR A 146 16.11 10.22 19.43
CA THR A 146 17.54 9.93 19.64
C THR A 146 17.72 8.65 20.46
N GLY A 147 18.95 8.14 20.54
CA GLY A 147 19.31 6.97 21.35
C GLY A 147 19.61 5.71 20.52
N ASP A 148 19.95 4.64 21.22
CA ASP A 148 20.46 3.39 20.65
C ASP A 148 19.54 2.79 19.60
N ALA A 149 18.22 2.80 19.83
CA ALA A 149 17.25 2.17 18.93
C ALA A 149 17.20 2.82 17.54
N VAL A 150 17.56 4.10 17.43
CA VAL A 150 17.57 4.86 16.16
C VAL A 150 18.97 5.13 15.64
N SER A 151 20.01 4.58 16.28
CA SER A 151 21.41 4.70 15.84
C SER A 151 21.74 3.85 14.59
N GLY A 152 20.88 2.88 14.28
CA GLY A 152 21.01 2.01 13.11
C GLY A 152 20.18 2.46 11.92
N LYS A 153 19.86 1.51 11.03
CA LYS A 153 18.98 1.77 9.90
C LYS A 153 17.57 2.04 10.39
N THR A 154 17.00 3.16 9.94
CA THR A 154 15.60 3.51 10.15
C THR A 154 14.87 3.61 8.81
N ILE A 155 13.57 3.31 8.81
CA ILE A 155 12.70 3.45 7.63
C ILE A 155 11.43 4.20 8.02
N PHE A 156 11.22 5.33 7.35
CA PHE A 156 10.04 6.18 7.41
C PHE A 156 10.04 7.04 6.15
N SER A 157 8.92 7.69 5.87
CA SER A 157 8.83 8.61 4.75
C SER A 157 9.57 9.91 5.09
N ASN A 158 10.79 10.02 4.59
CA ASN A 158 11.68 11.17 4.82
C ASN A 158 11.74 12.11 3.60
N ASP A 159 11.17 11.71 2.46
CA ASP A 159 11.05 12.53 1.26
C ASP A 159 9.62 13.07 1.10
N PRO A 160 9.42 14.41 1.11
CA PRO A 160 8.11 15.04 0.88
C PRO A 160 7.42 14.61 -0.43
N ALA A 161 8.17 14.26 -1.48
CA ALA A 161 7.60 13.77 -2.74
C ALA A 161 6.88 12.42 -2.56
N TYR A 162 7.23 11.67 -1.53
CA TYR A 162 6.62 10.38 -1.20
C TYR A 162 5.52 10.45 -0.16
N TYR A 163 5.24 11.57 0.52
CA TYR A 163 4.26 11.58 1.62
C TYR A 163 2.88 11.06 1.24
N TYR A 164 2.38 11.40 0.05
CA TYR A 164 1.12 10.84 -0.44
C TYR A 164 1.20 9.32 -0.66
N TRP A 165 2.28 8.87 -1.30
CA TRP A 165 2.50 7.47 -1.68
C TRP A 165 2.84 6.56 -0.51
N SER A 166 3.62 7.05 0.46
CA SER A 166 3.97 6.32 1.69
C SER A 166 2.76 6.18 2.61
N ARG A 167 1.89 7.19 2.69
CA ARG A 167 0.61 7.12 3.42
C ARG A 167 -0.37 6.15 2.77
N ARG A 168 -0.42 6.06 1.42
CA ARG A 168 -1.09 4.93 0.76
C ARG A 168 -0.43 3.61 1.16
N GLY A 169 0.89 3.55 1.07
CA GLY A 169 1.72 2.40 1.38
C GLY A 169 2.07 1.57 0.15
N PRO A 170 3.06 0.67 0.29
CA PRO A 170 3.59 -0.06 -0.84
C PRO A 170 2.57 -1.04 -1.40
N SER A 171 2.16 -0.87 -2.65
CA SER A 171 1.43 -1.90 -3.40
C SER A 171 2.32 -3.11 -3.64
N CYS A 172 1.72 -4.28 -3.71
CA CYS A 172 2.44 -5.54 -3.95
C CYS A 172 1.72 -6.43 -4.94
N HIS A 173 2.48 -7.27 -5.64
CA HIS A 173 2.02 -7.97 -6.84
C HIS A 173 2.54 -9.41 -6.87
N LEU A 174 1.77 -10.26 -7.54
CA LEU A 174 2.15 -11.62 -7.95
C LEU A 174 2.20 -11.65 -9.48
N GLY A 175 3.37 -11.84 -10.07
CA GLY A 175 3.53 -12.12 -11.49
C GLY A 175 3.49 -13.63 -11.72
N TYR A 176 2.52 -14.13 -12.48
CA TYR A 176 2.32 -15.55 -12.66
C TYR A 176 3.27 -16.15 -13.71
N THR A 177 3.90 -17.27 -13.36
CA THR A 177 4.75 -18.03 -14.29
C THR A 177 3.88 -18.96 -15.11
N LEU A 178 3.84 -18.76 -16.42
CA LEU A 178 3.05 -19.60 -17.32
C LEU A 178 3.70 -20.97 -17.54
N PRO A 179 2.88 -22.04 -17.69
CA PRO A 179 3.37 -23.39 -17.98
C PRO A 179 3.61 -23.64 -19.48
N THR A 180 3.51 -22.61 -20.34
CA THR A 180 3.64 -22.72 -21.79
C THR A 180 4.09 -21.38 -22.40
N ASN A 181 4.59 -21.43 -23.63
CA ASN A 181 4.85 -20.27 -24.49
C ASN A 181 3.79 -20.10 -25.60
N GLU A 182 2.76 -20.94 -25.63
CA GLU A 182 1.63 -20.81 -26.55
C GLU A 182 0.84 -19.51 -26.31
N ASP A 183 0.15 -19.06 -27.34
CA ASP A 183 -0.80 -17.95 -27.24
C ASP A 183 -1.94 -18.28 -26.28
N ILE A 184 -2.26 -17.34 -25.38
CA ILE A 184 -3.27 -17.50 -24.33
C ILE A 184 -4.48 -16.60 -24.59
N SER A 185 -5.64 -17.22 -24.82
CA SER A 185 -6.88 -16.49 -25.01
C SER A 185 -7.59 -16.16 -23.71
N TYR A 186 -7.49 -16.99 -22.67
CA TYR A 186 -8.19 -16.76 -21.41
C TYR A 186 -7.29 -16.84 -20.19
N PHE A 187 -7.59 -16.00 -19.20
CA PHE A 187 -7.05 -16.05 -17.85
C PHE A 187 -8.19 -16.17 -16.83
N TYR A 188 -8.10 -17.16 -15.95
CA TYR A 188 -9.02 -17.43 -14.87
C TYR A 188 -8.31 -17.34 -13.51
N ASN A 189 -8.93 -16.67 -12.55
CA ASN A 189 -8.45 -16.57 -11.17
C ASN A 189 -9.65 -16.52 -10.21
N GLU A 190 -9.42 -16.96 -8.97
CA GLU A 190 -10.38 -16.86 -7.89
C GLU A 190 -9.81 -16.01 -6.76
N VAL A 191 -10.60 -15.10 -6.20
CA VAL A 191 -10.13 -14.18 -5.15
C VAL A 191 -11.02 -14.27 -3.93
N THR A 192 -10.39 -14.45 -2.78
CA THR A 192 -11.02 -14.38 -1.46
C THR A 192 -10.40 -13.26 -0.65
N ILE A 193 -11.21 -12.34 -0.14
CA ILE A 193 -10.77 -11.34 0.84
C ILE A 193 -11.13 -11.85 2.23
N PRO A 194 -10.17 -12.14 3.12
CA PRO A 194 -10.49 -12.59 4.47
C PRO A 194 -11.35 -11.56 5.22
N LYS A 195 -12.18 -12.03 6.15
CA LYS A 195 -13.04 -11.14 6.94
C LYS A 195 -12.20 -10.10 7.69
N GLY A 196 -12.57 -8.83 7.55
CA GLY A 196 -11.88 -7.71 8.19
C GLY A 196 -10.70 -7.14 7.40
N GLU A 197 -10.33 -7.76 6.28
CA GLU A 197 -9.21 -7.31 5.42
C GLU A 197 -9.67 -6.43 4.24
N ASP A 198 -10.98 -6.22 4.12
CA ASP A 198 -11.64 -5.43 3.08
C ASP A 198 -11.73 -3.94 3.46
N LYS A 199 -10.59 -3.32 3.77
CA LYS A 199 -10.53 -1.91 4.18
C LYS A 199 -10.95 -0.99 3.03
N ILE A 200 -11.68 0.08 3.33
CA ILE A 200 -11.99 1.14 2.36
C ILE A 200 -10.69 1.68 1.78
N GLY A 201 -10.69 1.96 0.47
CA GLY A 201 -9.48 2.36 -0.22
C GLY A 201 -8.69 1.20 -0.80
N SER A 202 -9.19 -0.04 -0.71
CA SER A 202 -8.44 -1.21 -1.21
C SER A 202 -8.85 -1.56 -2.64
N TYR A 203 -7.86 -1.86 -3.48
CA TYR A 203 -8.06 -2.53 -4.76
C TYR A 203 -7.40 -3.92 -4.72
N PHE A 204 -8.22 -4.96 -4.85
CA PHE A 204 -7.82 -6.35 -4.95
C PHE A 204 -7.93 -6.77 -6.42
N MET A 205 -6.82 -6.62 -7.15
CA MET A 205 -6.78 -6.86 -8.58
C MET A 205 -6.51 -8.35 -8.86
N ALA A 206 -7.44 -8.98 -9.58
CA ALA A 206 -7.46 -10.42 -9.81
C ALA A 206 -6.71 -10.80 -11.09
N ASN A 207 -7.09 -10.23 -12.24
CA ASN A 207 -6.59 -10.61 -13.56
C ASN A 207 -5.96 -9.40 -14.26
N GLY A 208 -4.66 -9.22 -14.03
CA GLY A 208 -3.84 -8.26 -14.75
C GLY A 208 -3.28 -8.87 -16.03
N PHE A 209 -3.10 -8.02 -17.02
CA PHE A 209 -2.53 -8.35 -18.33
C PHE A 209 -1.70 -7.16 -18.83
N GLY A 210 -0.94 -7.35 -19.91
CA GLY A 210 0.01 -6.36 -20.44
C GLY A 210 -0.59 -4.99 -20.72
N GLU A 211 -1.89 -4.95 -21.04
CA GLU A 211 -2.60 -3.75 -21.45
C GLU A 211 -3.72 -3.35 -20.48
N GLY A 212 -3.81 -3.93 -19.29
CA GLY A 212 -4.86 -3.54 -18.35
C GLY A 212 -4.94 -4.33 -17.06
N TYR A 213 -6.06 -4.13 -16.37
CA TYR A 213 -6.34 -4.76 -15.08
C TYR A 213 -7.83 -5.05 -14.89
N PHE A 214 -8.12 -6.11 -14.14
CA PHE A 214 -9.48 -6.55 -13.81
C PHE A 214 -9.55 -7.06 -12.37
N GLY A 215 -10.44 -6.52 -11.54
CA GLY A 215 -10.54 -6.90 -10.13
C GLY A 215 -11.69 -6.25 -9.38
N MET A 216 -11.56 -6.15 -8.04
CA MET A 216 -12.61 -5.60 -7.18
C MET A 216 -12.11 -4.64 -6.10
N GLN A 217 -12.90 -3.61 -5.81
CA GLN A 217 -12.56 -2.48 -4.95
C GLN A 217 -13.52 -2.32 -3.78
N VAL A 218 -13.01 -1.74 -2.69
CA VAL A 218 -13.80 -1.20 -1.58
C VAL A 218 -13.74 0.33 -1.65
N ASN A 219 -14.76 0.96 -2.23
CA ASN A 219 -14.73 2.38 -2.55
C ASN A 219 -15.23 3.24 -1.38
N SER A 220 -16.24 2.77 -0.65
CA SER A 220 -16.77 3.40 0.55
C SER A 220 -17.50 2.37 1.41
N GLU A 221 -18.09 2.81 2.52
CA GLU A 221 -18.98 1.98 3.36
C GLU A 221 -20.16 1.42 2.57
N ASN A 222 -20.65 2.16 1.56
CA ASN A 222 -21.87 1.84 0.82
C ASN A 222 -21.62 1.51 -0.66
N GLU A 223 -20.37 1.46 -1.10
CA GLU A 223 -20.05 1.18 -2.50
C GLU A 223 -18.80 0.32 -2.65
N ARG A 224 -18.99 -0.76 -3.42
CA ARG A 224 -17.94 -1.65 -3.89
C ARG A 224 -18.10 -1.84 -5.39
N ARG A 225 -16.97 -1.98 -6.07
CA ARG A 225 -16.93 -2.06 -7.54
C ARG A 225 -16.19 -3.29 -8.00
N ILE A 226 -16.66 -3.87 -9.10
CA ILE A 226 -15.86 -4.73 -9.97
C ILE A 226 -15.36 -3.84 -11.10
N LEU A 227 -14.05 -3.66 -11.23
CA LEU A 227 -13.42 -2.71 -12.16
C LEU A 227 -12.60 -3.45 -13.22
N PHE A 228 -12.79 -3.07 -14.47
CA PHE A 228 -12.03 -3.55 -15.62
C PHE A 228 -11.58 -2.36 -16.49
N SER A 229 -10.28 -2.23 -16.69
CA SER A 229 -9.67 -1.13 -17.47
C SER A 229 -8.68 -1.66 -18.50
N VAL A 230 -8.58 -0.94 -19.62
CA VAL A 230 -7.63 -1.19 -20.72
C VAL A 230 -6.94 0.12 -21.07
N TRP A 231 -5.61 0.15 -21.04
CA TRP A 231 -4.81 1.31 -21.45
C TRP A 231 -4.82 1.47 -22.98
N SER A 232 -4.93 2.72 -23.43
CA SER A 232 -4.66 3.10 -24.81
C SER A 232 -3.21 2.78 -25.20
N PRO A 233 -2.93 2.49 -26.48
CA PRO A 233 -1.55 2.49 -27.00
C PRO A 233 -0.89 3.89 -26.96
N PHE A 234 -1.67 4.97 -26.85
CA PHE A 234 -1.16 6.33 -26.79
C PHE A 234 -0.69 6.69 -25.37
N LYS A 235 0.54 7.20 -25.26
CA LYS A 235 1.15 7.55 -23.98
C LYS A 235 0.75 8.97 -23.56
N THR A 236 -0.24 9.07 -22.69
CA THR A 236 -0.64 10.32 -22.01
C THR A 236 -1.30 10.00 -20.68
N ASP A 237 -1.27 10.97 -19.75
CA ASP A 237 -2.05 10.95 -18.51
C ASP A 237 -3.42 11.64 -18.65
N ASN A 238 -3.70 12.25 -19.81
CA ASN A 238 -4.96 12.90 -20.09
C ASN A 238 -5.70 12.17 -21.23
N PRO A 239 -6.80 11.45 -20.97
CA PRO A 239 -7.49 10.68 -22.00
C PRO A 239 -8.04 11.53 -23.15
N LYS A 240 -8.27 12.83 -22.91
CA LYS A 240 -8.74 13.77 -23.94
C LYS A 240 -7.70 14.07 -25.01
N GLU A 241 -6.42 13.78 -24.76
CA GLU A 241 -5.33 13.94 -25.73
C GLU A 241 -5.16 12.72 -26.63
N ILE A 242 -5.85 11.61 -26.35
CA ILE A 242 -5.74 10.40 -27.15
C ILE A 242 -6.37 10.66 -28.54
N PRO A 243 -5.61 10.50 -29.64
CA PRO A 243 -6.16 10.57 -31.00
C PRO A 243 -7.24 9.51 -31.24
N ASP A 244 -8.23 9.80 -32.10
CA ASP A 244 -9.38 8.91 -32.30
C ASP A 244 -9.00 7.48 -32.71
N ASP A 245 -7.93 7.30 -33.48
CA ASP A 245 -7.39 6.01 -33.92
C ASP A 245 -6.61 5.24 -32.84
N HIS A 246 -6.39 5.86 -31.67
CA HIS A 246 -5.78 5.24 -30.49
C HIS A 246 -6.77 5.08 -29.33
N LYS A 247 -8.01 5.56 -29.47
CA LYS A 247 -9.03 5.46 -28.42
C LYS A 247 -9.48 4.02 -28.22
N ILE A 248 -9.66 3.65 -26.96
CA ILE A 248 -10.29 2.39 -26.58
C ILE A 248 -11.79 2.49 -26.90
N THR A 249 -12.34 1.53 -27.63
CA THR A 249 -13.76 1.53 -28.04
C THR A 249 -14.52 0.36 -27.43
N LEU A 250 -15.82 0.54 -27.16
CA LEU A 250 -16.67 -0.51 -26.59
C LEU A 250 -17.19 -1.43 -27.69
N ASN A 251 -16.95 -2.73 -27.56
CA ASN A 251 -17.66 -3.75 -28.34
C ASN A 251 -18.97 -4.13 -27.65
N LYS A 252 -18.95 -4.28 -26.31
CA LYS A 252 -20.09 -4.72 -25.51
C LYS A 252 -19.96 -4.23 -24.07
N VAL A 253 -21.09 -4.03 -23.40
CA VAL A 253 -21.15 -3.65 -21.98
C VAL A 253 -22.18 -4.50 -21.26
N GLY A 254 -21.86 -4.94 -20.05
CA GLY A 254 -22.77 -5.71 -19.23
C GLY A 254 -23.91 -4.86 -18.65
N GLN A 255 -24.96 -5.55 -18.19
CA GLN A 255 -26.08 -4.88 -17.53
C GLN A 255 -25.61 -4.14 -16.27
N GLN A 256 -26.08 -2.90 -16.07
CA GLN A 256 -25.73 -2.04 -14.92
C GLN A 256 -24.23 -1.70 -14.78
N VAL A 257 -23.44 -1.93 -15.84
CA VAL A 257 -22.04 -1.52 -15.90
C VAL A 257 -21.97 -0.08 -16.37
N LYS A 258 -21.17 0.74 -15.66
CA LYS A 258 -20.83 2.09 -16.07
C LYS A 258 -19.51 2.06 -16.82
N THR A 259 -19.41 2.84 -17.88
CA THR A 259 -18.21 2.97 -18.70
C THR A 259 -17.72 4.41 -18.73
N GLY A 260 -16.44 4.59 -19.05
CA GLY A 260 -15.82 5.90 -19.19
C GLY A 260 -14.34 5.77 -19.53
N GLU A 261 -13.63 6.88 -19.38
CA GLU A 261 -12.18 6.96 -19.60
C GLU A 261 -11.46 7.14 -18.25
N PHE A 262 -10.15 6.87 -18.23
CA PHE A 262 -9.27 7.13 -17.09
C PHE A 262 -7.94 7.75 -17.53
N GLY A 263 -7.22 8.35 -16.57
CA GLY A 263 -5.97 9.10 -16.75
C GLY A 263 -5.11 9.14 -15.48
N ASN A 264 -4.03 9.92 -15.49
CA ASN A 264 -3.03 10.11 -14.42
C ASN A 264 -2.13 8.90 -14.09
N GLU A 265 -2.31 7.79 -14.77
CA GLU A 265 -1.52 6.56 -14.62
C GLU A 265 -1.35 5.87 -15.99
N GLY A 266 -1.05 6.68 -17.01
CA GLY A 266 -1.49 6.40 -18.37
C GLY A 266 -3.00 6.66 -18.53
N SER A 267 -3.52 6.46 -19.74
CA SER A 267 -4.92 6.74 -20.06
C SER A 267 -5.56 5.63 -20.89
N GLY A 268 -6.88 5.48 -20.79
CA GLY A 268 -7.60 4.45 -21.52
C GLY A 268 -9.08 4.37 -21.19
N GLY A 269 -9.69 3.22 -21.52
CA GLY A 269 -11.09 2.93 -21.24
C GLY A 269 -11.24 2.14 -19.94
N GLN A 270 -12.25 2.49 -19.13
CA GLN A 270 -12.60 1.78 -17.91
C GLN A 270 -14.09 1.47 -17.82
N SER A 271 -14.39 0.36 -17.18
CA SER A 271 -15.75 -0.11 -16.93
C SER A 271 -15.86 -0.62 -15.50
N TYR A 272 -16.96 -0.29 -14.81
CA TYR A 272 -17.21 -0.85 -13.49
C TYR A 272 -18.66 -1.23 -13.25
N MET A 273 -18.85 -2.37 -12.58
CA MET A 273 -20.13 -2.80 -12.01
C MET A 273 -20.14 -2.42 -10.54
N LYS A 274 -21.19 -1.72 -10.08
CA LYS A 274 -21.44 -1.60 -8.65
C LYS A 274 -21.95 -2.95 -8.14
N TYR A 275 -21.14 -3.63 -7.35
CA TYR A 275 -21.46 -4.94 -6.82
C TYR A 275 -20.99 -5.03 -5.38
N ASN A 276 -21.94 -5.17 -4.45
CA ASN A 276 -21.64 -5.19 -3.02
C ASN A 276 -21.12 -6.55 -2.56
N TRP A 277 -19.96 -6.96 -3.08
CA TRP A 277 -19.29 -8.19 -2.70
C TRP A 277 -18.92 -8.17 -1.22
N SER A 278 -18.84 -9.34 -0.58
CA SER A 278 -18.57 -9.46 0.86
C SER A 278 -17.28 -10.24 1.14
N ALA A 279 -16.52 -9.81 2.13
CA ALA A 279 -15.37 -10.57 2.63
C ALA A 279 -15.77 -11.97 3.13
N GLY A 280 -14.85 -12.93 3.00
CA GLY A 280 -15.04 -14.34 3.32
C GLY A 280 -15.68 -15.17 2.21
N LYS A 281 -16.05 -14.56 1.08
CA LYS A 281 -16.51 -15.27 -0.12
C LYS A 281 -15.43 -15.29 -1.20
N THR A 282 -15.46 -16.35 -2.01
CA THR A 282 -14.58 -16.51 -3.17
C THR A 282 -15.31 -16.09 -4.45
N TYR A 283 -14.77 -15.09 -5.13
CA TYR A 283 -15.26 -14.57 -6.40
C TYR A 283 -14.38 -15.05 -7.55
N LYS A 284 -14.95 -15.20 -8.76
CA LYS A 284 -14.19 -15.70 -9.92
C LYS A 284 -14.11 -14.65 -11.01
N PHE A 285 -12.95 -14.55 -11.63
CA PHE A 285 -12.62 -13.59 -12.67
C PHE A 285 -12.17 -14.34 -13.91
N LEU A 286 -12.83 -14.10 -15.04
CA LEU A 286 -12.47 -14.63 -16.33
C LEU A 286 -12.18 -13.46 -17.27
N LEU A 287 -10.99 -13.43 -17.85
CA LEU A 287 -10.56 -12.44 -18.81
C LEU A 287 -10.26 -13.15 -20.13
N LYS A 288 -10.69 -12.57 -21.25
CA LYS A 288 -10.31 -12.98 -22.60
C LYS A 288 -9.52 -11.87 -23.27
N GLY A 289 -8.48 -12.23 -24.02
CA GLY A 289 -7.79 -11.35 -24.97
C GLY A 289 -7.71 -12.05 -26.33
N GLN A 290 -8.19 -11.41 -27.39
CA GLN A 290 -8.24 -12.00 -28.72
C GLN A 290 -7.91 -10.96 -29.78
N PRO A 291 -6.86 -11.15 -30.60
CA PRO A 291 -6.64 -10.32 -31.77
C PRO A 291 -7.78 -10.48 -32.78
N ASP A 292 -8.21 -9.38 -33.38
CA ASP A 292 -9.34 -9.34 -34.34
C ASP A 292 -8.92 -9.55 -35.81
N SER A 293 -7.64 -9.88 -36.03
CA SER A 293 -6.99 -10.02 -37.34
C SER A 293 -7.00 -8.77 -38.21
N LYS A 294 -7.35 -7.60 -37.65
CA LYS A 294 -7.40 -6.29 -38.32
C LYS A 294 -6.49 -5.26 -37.62
N GLY A 295 -5.51 -5.74 -36.87
CA GLY A 295 -4.57 -4.89 -36.14
C GLY A 295 -5.10 -4.38 -34.79
N ASN A 296 -6.21 -4.91 -34.28
CA ASN A 296 -6.74 -4.59 -32.97
C ASN A 296 -6.86 -5.85 -32.09
N THR A 297 -7.02 -5.64 -30.79
CA THR A 297 -7.24 -6.73 -29.84
C THR A 297 -8.46 -6.42 -28.98
N ASP A 298 -9.36 -7.39 -28.87
CA ASP A 298 -10.54 -7.32 -28.03
C ASP A 298 -10.23 -7.96 -26.66
N TYR A 299 -10.54 -7.22 -25.59
CA TYR A 299 -10.41 -7.68 -24.21
C TYR A 299 -11.79 -7.74 -23.56
N THR A 300 -12.19 -8.91 -23.08
CA THR A 300 -13.52 -9.13 -22.50
C THR A 300 -13.41 -9.69 -21.10
N ALA A 301 -14.11 -9.09 -20.14
CA ALA A 301 -14.06 -9.44 -18.73
C ALA A 301 -15.42 -9.93 -18.22
N TRP A 302 -15.44 -11.08 -17.56
CA TRP A 302 -16.60 -11.63 -16.87
C TRP A 302 -16.29 -11.86 -15.39
N PHE A 303 -17.29 -11.56 -14.55
CA PHE A 303 -17.23 -11.72 -13.11
C PHE A 303 -18.29 -12.73 -12.66
N PHE A 304 -17.90 -13.65 -11.80
CA PHE A 304 -18.82 -14.62 -11.19
C PHE A 304 -18.95 -14.37 -9.70
N ALA A 305 -20.18 -14.17 -9.26
CA ALA A 305 -20.51 -14.11 -7.85
C ALA A 305 -21.16 -15.43 -7.39
N PRO A 306 -20.67 -16.04 -6.28
CA PRO A 306 -21.18 -17.32 -5.81
C PRO A 306 -22.64 -17.25 -5.35
N GLU A 307 -23.12 -16.09 -4.91
CA GLU A 307 -24.53 -15.85 -4.56
C GLU A 307 -25.48 -15.93 -5.76
N SER A 308 -25.10 -15.41 -6.93
CA SER A 308 -25.96 -15.42 -8.12
C SER A 308 -25.75 -16.64 -9.00
N LYS A 309 -24.65 -17.38 -8.81
CA LYS A 309 -24.28 -18.59 -9.57
C LYS A 309 -24.26 -18.41 -11.09
N GLU A 310 -23.98 -17.18 -11.54
CA GLU A 310 -23.94 -16.80 -12.94
C GLU A 310 -22.72 -15.94 -13.23
N TRP A 311 -22.21 -16.05 -14.46
CA TRP A 311 -21.24 -15.11 -15.00
C TRP A 311 -21.97 -13.84 -15.42
N LYS A 312 -21.41 -12.69 -15.06
CA LYS A 312 -21.86 -11.38 -15.51
C LYS A 312 -20.79 -10.76 -16.38
N LEU A 313 -21.17 -10.28 -17.56
CA LEU A 313 -20.29 -9.47 -18.39
C LEU A 313 -20.00 -8.15 -17.66
N VAL A 314 -18.74 -7.73 -17.66
CA VAL A 314 -18.37 -6.36 -17.26
C VAL A 314 -18.33 -5.51 -18.53
N ALA A 315 -17.34 -5.74 -19.39
CA ALA A 315 -17.29 -5.12 -20.72
C ALA A 315 -16.44 -5.95 -21.68
N SER A 316 -16.59 -5.66 -22.97
CA SER A 316 -15.64 -5.98 -24.02
C SER A 316 -15.12 -4.69 -24.63
N TRP A 317 -13.83 -4.44 -24.50
CA TRP A 317 -13.12 -3.29 -25.04
C TRP A 317 -12.28 -3.70 -26.23
N LYS A 318 -12.26 -2.88 -27.29
CA LYS A 318 -11.34 -2.98 -28.41
C LYS A 318 -10.20 -2.00 -28.20
N ARG A 319 -8.97 -2.52 -28.18
CA ARG A 319 -7.75 -1.73 -28.17
C ARG A 319 -7.17 -1.66 -29.59
N PRO A 320 -7.10 -0.47 -30.21
CA PRO A 320 -6.54 -0.34 -31.55
C PRO A 320 -5.03 -0.53 -31.57
N GLN A 321 -4.45 -0.67 -32.76
CA GLN A 321 -3.00 -0.76 -33.00
C GLN A 321 -2.30 -1.80 -32.11
N THR A 322 -2.97 -2.92 -31.90
CA THR A 322 -2.56 -3.98 -30.98
C THR A 322 -2.94 -5.32 -31.59
N ASN A 323 -1.97 -6.22 -31.80
CA ASN A 323 -2.25 -7.56 -32.30
C ASN A 323 -1.63 -8.60 -31.36
N THR A 324 -2.31 -8.89 -30.24
CA THR A 324 -1.77 -9.78 -29.21
C THR A 324 -2.86 -10.62 -28.54
N TYR A 325 -2.49 -11.83 -28.15
CA TYR A 325 -3.19 -12.57 -27.09
C TYR A 325 -2.80 -12.03 -25.72
N LEU A 326 -3.42 -12.56 -24.64
CA LEU A 326 -3.08 -12.13 -23.28
C LEU A 326 -1.61 -12.39 -22.97
N LYS A 327 -0.97 -11.40 -22.36
CA LYS A 327 0.41 -11.45 -21.86
C LYS A 327 0.49 -10.79 -20.50
N GLY A 328 1.61 -10.98 -19.79
CA GLY A 328 1.89 -10.30 -18.53
C GLY A 328 0.83 -10.54 -17.47
N PHE A 329 0.71 -11.78 -16.98
CA PHE A 329 -0.35 -12.21 -16.07
C PHE A 329 0.02 -11.86 -14.63
N TYR A 330 -0.81 -11.08 -13.93
CA TYR A 330 -0.53 -10.71 -12.54
C TYR A 330 -1.78 -10.47 -11.70
N SER A 331 -1.57 -10.37 -10.39
CA SER A 331 -2.53 -9.85 -9.41
C SER A 331 -1.84 -8.84 -8.51
N PHE A 332 -2.60 -7.94 -7.87
CA PHE A 332 -2.04 -7.03 -6.88
C PHE A 332 -3.02 -6.67 -5.76
N VAL A 333 -2.45 -6.16 -4.67
CA VAL A 333 -3.16 -5.51 -3.57
C VAL A 333 -2.63 -4.11 -3.41
N GLU A 334 -3.54 -3.14 -3.47
CA GLU A 334 -3.23 -1.72 -3.42
C GLU A 334 -4.12 -1.01 -2.38
N ASN A 335 -3.56 0.05 -1.79
CA ASN A 335 -4.32 1.09 -1.12
C ASN A 335 -4.33 2.36 -1.97
N PHE A 336 -5.51 2.86 -2.34
CA PHE A 336 -5.70 4.15 -3.01
C PHE A 336 -6.17 5.26 -2.07
N ASN A 337 -6.34 4.98 -0.77
CA ASN A 337 -6.70 5.99 0.24
C ASN A 337 -5.54 6.24 1.24
N PRO A 338 -4.84 7.38 1.17
CA PRO A 338 -3.72 7.67 2.07
C PRO A 338 -4.12 7.73 3.55
N GLU A 339 -5.39 8.00 3.89
CA GLU A 339 -5.83 8.03 5.29
C GLU A 339 -5.90 6.63 5.92
N ASN A 340 -5.97 5.57 5.10
CA ASN A 340 -6.14 4.18 5.54
C ASN A 340 -4.85 3.36 5.46
N GLY A 341 -3.69 4.00 5.31
CA GLY A 341 -2.40 3.32 5.26
C GLY A 341 -2.11 2.48 6.50
N TYR A 342 -2.47 2.98 7.68
CA TYR A 342 -2.29 2.28 8.96
C TYR A 342 -3.14 1.01 9.12
N MET A 343 -4.04 0.73 8.18
CA MET A 343 -4.84 -0.48 8.19
C MET A 343 -4.18 -1.57 7.32
N HIS A 344 -4.14 -2.78 7.86
CA HIS A 344 -3.77 -3.98 7.12
C HIS A 344 -4.89 -4.37 6.15
N ARG A 345 -4.50 -4.83 4.96
CA ARG A 345 -5.38 -5.45 3.97
C ARG A 345 -4.69 -6.65 3.35
N LYS A 346 -5.46 -7.68 3.01
CA LYS A 346 -4.97 -8.96 2.48
C LYS A 346 -5.96 -9.55 1.48
N ALA A 347 -5.43 -10.19 0.45
CA ALA A 347 -6.19 -11.01 -0.49
C ALA A 347 -5.53 -12.38 -0.67
N GLU A 348 -6.36 -13.40 -0.93
CA GLU A 348 -5.94 -14.75 -1.28
C GLU A 348 -6.37 -15.04 -2.72
N PHE A 349 -5.45 -15.58 -3.51
CA PHE A 349 -5.61 -15.87 -4.93
C PHE A 349 -5.52 -17.37 -5.15
N HIS A 350 -6.59 -17.96 -5.69
CA HIS A 350 -6.76 -19.41 -5.81
C HIS A 350 -6.94 -19.83 -7.27
N ASN A 351 -6.61 -21.10 -7.52
CA ASN A 351 -7.05 -21.83 -8.71
C ASN A 351 -6.77 -21.10 -10.04
N GLN A 352 -5.54 -20.64 -10.25
CA GLN A 352 -5.21 -19.94 -11.49
C GLN A 352 -5.15 -20.90 -12.67
N TRP A 353 -5.78 -20.52 -13.78
CA TRP A 353 -5.75 -21.26 -15.03
C TRP A 353 -5.62 -20.32 -16.22
N VAL A 354 -4.91 -20.76 -17.24
CA VAL A 354 -4.91 -20.12 -18.55
C VAL A 354 -5.46 -21.08 -19.61
N ARG A 355 -6.13 -20.54 -20.62
CA ARG A 355 -6.59 -21.32 -21.78
C ARG A 355 -5.86 -20.84 -23.03
N THR A 356 -5.17 -21.75 -23.70
CA THR A 356 -4.50 -21.44 -24.97
C THR A 356 -5.51 -21.06 -26.06
N ALA A 357 -5.04 -20.41 -27.11
CA ALA A 357 -5.84 -20.14 -28.30
C ALA A 357 -6.36 -21.41 -28.99
N SER A 358 -5.58 -22.50 -28.91
CA SER A 358 -5.99 -23.85 -29.35
C SER A 358 -7.03 -24.51 -28.44
N GLY A 359 -7.34 -23.90 -27.29
CA GLY A 359 -8.42 -24.29 -26.41
C GLY A 359 -8.05 -25.20 -25.24
N LYS A 360 -6.76 -25.41 -25.00
CA LYS A 360 -6.23 -26.23 -23.91
C LYS A 360 -6.17 -25.43 -22.61
N TRP A 361 -6.78 -25.96 -21.54
CA TRP A 361 -6.62 -25.43 -20.18
C TRP A 361 -5.30 -25.90 -19.57
N LEU A 362 -4.55 -24.97 -18.98
CA LEU A 362 -3.29 -25.22 -18.31
C LEU A 362 -3.30 -24.58 -16.90
N PRO A 363 -2.95 -25.33 -15.85
CA PRO A 363 -2.93 -24.81 -14.50
C PRO A 363 -1.71 -23.92 -14.30
N VAL A 364 -1.88 -22.81 -13.58
CA VAL A 364 -0.81 -21.92 -13.16
C VAL A 364 -0.57 -22.15 -11.66
N SER A 365 0.65 -22.53 -11.29
CA SER A 365 0.97 -22.91 -9.90
C SER A 365 2.24 -22.27 -9.36
N SER A 366 2.83 -21.31 -10.08
CA SER A 366 3.99 -20.53 -9.62
C SER A 366 3.78 -19.03 -9.86
N ALA A 367 4.25 -18.21 -8.92
CA ALA A 367 4.18 -16.76 -8.99
C ALA A 367 5.40 -16.08 -8.35
N LYS A 368 5.84 -14.98 -8.95
CA LYS A 368 6.91 -14.11 -8.45
C LYS A 368 6.34 -12.93 -7.69
N PHE A 369 6.76 -12.75 -6.44
CA PHE A 369 6.40 -11.59 -5.64
C PHE A 369 7.17 -10.34 -6.05
N THR A 370 6.48 -9.20 -6.18
CA THR A 370 7.12 -7.90 -6.43
C THR A 370 6.40 -6.79 -5.67
N VAL A 371 7.07 -5.64 -5.58
CA VAL A 371 6.60 -4.45 -4.83
C VAL A 371 6.81 -3.19 -5.67
N ASP A 372 6.07 -2.15 -5.33
CA ASP A 372 6.09 -0.86 -6.01
C ASP A 372 7.35 0.00 -5.73
N ALA A 373 7.34 1.23 -6.24
CA ALA A 373 8.40 2.20 -6.05
C ALA A 373 8.52 2.71 -4.60
N THR A 374 7.40 2.80 -3.86
CA THR A 374 7.38 3.23 -2.45
C THR A 374 8.22 2.29 -1.58
N TYR A 375 8.07 0.98 -1.79
CA TYR A 375 8.89 -0.03 -1.11
C TYR A 375 10.36 0.08 -1.49
N LYS A 376 10.64 0.14 -2.80
CA LYS A 376 12.02 0.16 -3.31
C LYS A 376 12.79 1.39 -2.86
N ALA A 377 12.12 2.53 -2.76
CA ALA A 377 12.67 3.78 -2.22
C ALA A 377 12.83 3.77 -0.69
N GLN A 378 12.49 2.66 -0.01
CA GLN A 378 12.57 2.49 1.44
C GLN A 378 11.83 3.59 2.22
N GLN A 379 10.77 4.14 1.64
CA GLN A 379 9.89 5.10 2.32
C GLN A 379 8.91 4.37 3.24
N ARG A 380 8.56 3.13 2.89
CA ARG A 380 7.70 2.23 3.68
C ARG A 380 7.80 0.80 3.15
N ILE A 381 7.85 -0.23 4.02
CA ILE A 381 8.18 -1.61 3.63
C ILE A 381 7.26 -2.70 4.22
N ASP A 382 6.05 -2.35 4.63
CA ASP A 382 5.01 -3.28 5.10
C ASP A 382 4.17 -3.81 3.93
N ALA A 383 4.83 -4.54 3.02
CA ALA A 383 4.20 -5.34 1.98
C ALA A 383 4.81 -6.75 1.94
N MET A 384 3.97 -7.76 1.77
CA MET A 384 4.39 -9.16 1.69
C MET A 384 3.50 -9.96 0.74
N GLY A 385 4.06 -11.05 0.23
CA GLY A 385 3.34 -12.10 -0.48
C GLY A 385 3.78 -13.46 0.03
N GLY A 386 3.00 -14.48 -0.27
CA GLY A 386 3.32 -15.84 0.16
C GLY A 386 2.32 -16.88 -0.31
N THR A 387 2.38 -18.05 0.31
CA THR A 387 1.51 -19.19 0.03
C THR A 387 1.17 -19.92 1.32
N ASN A 388 -0.03 -20.50 1.39
CA ASN A 388 -0.42 -21.48 2.42
C ASN A 388 -0.34 -22.94 1.91
N GLY A 389 0.32 -23.14 0.77
CA GLY A 389 0.41 -24.41 0.04
C GLY A 389 -0.71 -24.63 -0.98
N LYS A 390 -1.90 -24.04 -0.79
CA LYS A 390 -3.06 -24.19 -1.71
C LYS A 390 -3.36 -22.93 -2.51
N SER A 391 -3.07 -21.76 -1.94
CA SER A 391 -3.31 -20.47 -2.56
C SER A 391 -2.16 -19.51 -2.31
N PHE A 392 -1.99 -18.56 -3.22
CA PHE A 392 -1.12 -17.43 -2.99
C PHE A 392 -1.85 -16.38 -2.14
N PHE A 393 -1.10 -15.51 -1.48
CA PHE A 393 -1.66 -14.32 -0.85
C PHE A 393 -0.75 -13.11 -1.06
N LEU A 394 -1.36 -11.94 -0.96
CA LEU A 394 -0.69 -10.65 -0.85
C LEU A 394 -1.28 -9.89 0.33
N ALA A 395 -0.43 -9.15 1.03
CA ALA A 395 -0.85 -8.26 2.10
C ALA A 395 0.01 -6.99 2.10
N ASN A 396 -0.61 -5.86 2.41
CA ASN A 396 0.11 -4.61 2.62
C ASN A 396 -0.57 -3.73 3.68
N GLY A 397 0.16 -2.70 4.11
CA GLY A 397 -0.30 -1.76 5.11
C GLY A 397 -0.29 -2.33 6.53
N GLY A 398 -0.71 -1.52 7.51
CA GLY A 398 -0.78 -1.98 8.90
C GLY A 398 0.55 -2.01 9.67
N PHE A 399 1.67 -1.62 9.05
CA PHE A 399 2.98 -1.51 9.70
C PHE A 399 3.46 -2.80 10.36
N PHE A 400 3.21 -3.95 9.73
CA PHE A 400 3.71 -5.24 10.22
C PHE A 400 5.22 -5.39 10.02
N ASN A 401 5.81 -6.33 10.76
CA ASN A 401 7.27 -6.50 10.82
C ASN A 401 7.84 -7.58 9.89
N THR A 402 6.99 -8.49 9.40
CA THR A 402 7.38 -9.57 8.49
C THR A 402 7.86 -9.01 7.17
N ILE A 403 9.05 -9.41 6.73
CA ILE A 403 9.62 -9.01 5.44
C ILE A 403 9.81 -10.24 4.57
N ILE A 404 9.32 -10.14 3.34
CA ILE A 404 9.55 -11.12 2.28
C ILE A 404 10.36 -10.43 1.20
N THR A 405 11.44 -11.06 0.76
CA THR A 405 12.33 -10.50 -0.26
C THR A 405 11.57 -10.34 -1.58
N PRO A 406 11.49 -9.12 -2.16
CA PRO A 406 10.96 -8.96 -3.51
C PRO A 406 11.74 -9.81 -4.51
N GLY A 407 11.01 -10.48 -5.40
CA GLY A 407 11.56 -11.44 -6.36
C GLY A 407 11.46 -12.90 -5.91
N THR A 408 11.05 -13.19 -4.67
CA THR A 408 10.77 -14.56 -4.22
C THR A 408 9.76 -15.23 -5.13
N LEU A 409 10.08 -16.46 -5.57
CA LEU A 409 9.17 -17.34 -6.27
C LEU A 409 8.42 -18.20 -5.26
N PHE A 410 7.11 -18.25 -5.42
CA PHE A 410 6.23 -19.12 -4.67
C PHE A 410 5.65 -20.19 -5.59
N SER A 411 5.28 -21.32 -4.99
CA SER A 411 4.51 -22.36 -5.64
C SER A 411 3.33 -22.77 -4.76
N VAL A 412 2.25 -23.20 -5.40
CA VAL A 412 1.09 -23.83 -4.76
C VAL A 412 0.92 -25.24 -5.32
N GLN A 413 0.11 -26.06 -4.65
CA GLN A 413 -0.34 -27.31 -5.21
C GLN A 413 -1.00 -27.07 -6.56
N THR A 414 -0.47 -27.69 -7.62
CA THR A 414 -1.00 -27.54 -8.98
C THR A 414 -2.48 -27.94 -9.02
N PRO A 415 -3.38 -27.01 -9.43
CA PRO A 415 -4.78 -27.34 -9.63
C PRO A 415 -4.96 -28.52 -10.59
N LYS A 416 -5.83 -29.47 -10.21
CA LYS A 416 -6.05 -30.71 -11.00
C LYS A 416 -7.26 -30.64 -11.93
N GLN A 417 -8.20 -29.75 -11.63
CA GLN A 417 -9.45 -29.60 -12.38
C GLN A 417 -9.55 -28.19 -12.92
N SER A 418 -9.68 -28.07 -14.24
CA SER A 418 -9.91 -26.79 -14.90
C SER A 418 -11.28 -26.23 -14.54
N PRO A 419 -11.47 -24.90 -14.62
CA PRO A 419 -12.81 -24.32 -14.51
C PRO A 419 -13.73 -24.88 -15.60
N VAL A 420 -14.99 -25.18 -15.23
CA VAL A 420 -16.04 -25.57 -16.17
C VAL A 420 -16.75 -24.30 -16.63
N ILE A 421 -16.49 -23.89 -17.87
CA ILE A 421 -17.07 -22.69 -18.49
C ILE A 421 -17.86 -23.12 -19.72
N ASP A 422 -19.14 -22.81 -19.73
CA ASP A 422 -19.98 -22.92 -20.91
C ASP A 422 -19.85 -21.60 -21.71
N PHE A 423 -18.91 -21.58 -22.65
CA PHE A 423 -18.56 -20.36 -23.40
C PHE A 423 -19.72 -19.83 -24.24
N GLU A 424 -20.62 -20.70 -24.71
CA GLU A 424 -21.80 -20.32 -25.49
C GLU A 424 -22.86 -19.62 -24.62
N LYS A 425 -22.81 -19.81 -23.29
CA LYS A 425 -23.72 -19.16 -22.33
C LYS A 425 -23.12 -17.94 -21.63
N LEU A 426 -21.90 -17.54 -21.97
CA LEU A 426 -21.35 -16.29 -21.44
C LEU A 426 -22.14 -15.10 -22.00
N PRO A 427 -22.61 -14.18 -21.15
CA PRO A 427 -23.44 -13.05 -21.57
C PRO A 427 -22.69 -11.99 -22.37
#